data_AF-V2GV59-F1
#
_entry.id   AF-V2GV59-F1
#
_cell.length_a   1.000
_cell.length_b   1.000
_cell.length_c   1.000
_cell.angle_alpha   90.00
_cell.angle_beta   90.00
_cell.angle_gamma   90.00
#
_symmetry.space_group_name_H-M   'P 1'
#
loop_
_entity.id
_entity.type
_entity.pdbx_description
1 polymer ?
#
loop_
_entity_poly.entity_id
_entity_poly.type
_entity_poly.pdbx_seq_one_letter_code
_entity_poly.pdbx_strand_id
1 'polypeptide(L)'
;MTIRQYVLMSLLVFGCVPAIAAADCIRMDLLVGGPGICVPKALKAKPNTALSSRYAGTTCVSFGLPEAAQAVGLMCVSSSQEFLSDFGVMTDQDGRLFADGGRGPRGVSVATGMSLYSMEVMEDLKLAHTVFGAVIDCNEAGVAVYRATSSCHVAVSFLPNRRFLYSSFVLQNHVSGQGKARMHDIVGLWKSVRISE
;
A
#
# COMPACT_ATOMS: atom_id res chain seq x y z
N MET A 1 -24.88 28.46 -62.56
CA MET A 1 -25.08 28.22 -61.12
C MET A 1 -24.60 26.80 -60.82
N THR A 2 -23.33 26.59 -60.42
CA THR A 2 -22.85 26.37 -59.01
C THR A 2 -23.57 25.17 -58.33
N ILE A 3 -22.94 24.10 -57.82
CA ILE A 3 -21.73 23.97 -56.97
C ILE A 3 -21.13 22.54 -57.08
N ARG A 4 -19.79 22.47 -57.08
CA ARG A 4 -18.95 21.27 -56.87
C ARG A 4 -19.11 20.72 -55.45
N GLN A 5 -19.35 19.41 -55.29
CA GLN A 5 -19.22 18.73 -54.00
C GLN A 5 -17.79 18.24 -53.80
N TYR A 6 -17.19 18.68 -52.68
CA TYR A 6 -15.84 18.36 -52.24
C TYR A 6 -15.80 17.03 -51.49
N VAL A 7 -14.83 16.20 -51.83
CA VAL A 7 -14.37 15.05 -51.04
C VAL A 7 -13.61 15.59 -49.85
N LEU A 8 -14.05 15.29 -48.62
CA LEU A 8 -13.26 15.55 -47.42
C LEU A 8 -12.89 14.21 -46.76
N MET A 9 -11.63 13.82 -46.94
CA MET A 9 -10.92 12.88 -46.08
C MET A 9 -10.96 13.41 -44.64
N SER A 10 -11.50 12.63 -43.70
CA SER A 10 -11.22 12.81 -42.28
C SER A 10 -10.38 11.63 -41.81
N LEU A 11 -9.11 11.91 -41.56
CA LEU A 11 -8.18 11.02 -40.87
C LEU A 11 -8.72 10.74 -39.46
N LEU A 12 -9.12 9.50 -39.20
CA LEU A 12 -9.20 8.98 -37.84
C LEU A 12 -7.77 8.81 -37.33
N VAL A 13 -7.26 9.83 -36.64
CA VAL A 13 -6.12 9.68 -35.74
C VAL A 13 -6.62 8.82 -34.58
N PHE A 14 -6.46 7.51 -34.70
CA PHE A 14 -6.52 6.59 -33.58
C PHE A 14 -5.44 7.02 -32.59
N GLY A 15 -5.85 7.83 -31.60
CA GLY A 15 -5.08 8.06 -30.40
C GLY A 15 -4.80 6.70 -29.78
N CYS A 16 -3.55 6.25 -29.91
CA CYS A 16 -3.03 5.11 -29.21
C CYS A 16 -3.03 5.48 -27.72
N VAL A 17 -4.14 5.20 -27.04
CA VAL A 17 -4.17 5.19 -25.58
C VAL A 17 -3.15 4.15 -25.18
N PRO A 18 -2.07 4.51 -24.46
CA PRO A 18 -1.11 3.52 -24.02
C PRO A 18 -1.86 2.52 -23.15
N ALA A 19 -1.98 1.30 -23.65
CA ALA A 19 -2.49 0.18 -22.89
C ALA A 19 -1.60 0.06 -21.65
N ILE A 20 -2.15 0.42 -20.49
CA ILE A 20 -1.55 0.12 -19.20
C ILE A 20 -1.37 -1.40 -19.21
N ALA A 21 -0.12 -1.84 -19.29
CA ALA A 21 0.24 -3.25 -19.39
C ALA A 21 -0.46 -4.02 -18.27
N ALA A 22 -1.25 -5.02 -18.65
CA ALA A 22 -2.13 -5.78 -17.78
C ALA A 22 -1.42 -6.18 -16.47
N ALA A 23 -1.81 -5.56 -15.35
CA ALA A 23 -1.44 -6.03 -14.03
C ALA A 23 -2.08 -7.40 -13.81
N ASP A 24 -1.34 -8.34 -13.21
CA ASP A 24 -1.91 -9.63 -12.83
C ASP A 24 -2.77 -9.39 -11.59
N CYS A 25 -4.08 -9.27 -11.81
CA CYS A 25 -5.02 -9.08 -10.71
C CYS A 25 -5.21 -10.40 -9.96
N ILE A 26 -4.52 -10.52 -8.82
CA ILE A 26 -4.73 -11.66 -7.95
C ILE A 26 -6.00 -11.37 -7.15
N ARG A 27 -6.99 -12.24 -7.31
CA ARG A 27 -8.20 -12.21 -6.48
C ARG A 27 -7.81 -12.66 -5.06
N MET A 28 -7.27 -11.74 -4.29
CA MET A 28 -7.07 -11.94 -2.87
C MET A 28 -8.34 -11.44 -2.18
N ASP A 29 -9.09 -12.37 -1.60
CA ASP A 29 -10.19 -12.11 -0.67
C ASP A 29 -9.66 -11.52 0.65
N LEU A 30 -8.81 -10.49 0.55
CA LEU A 30 -8.35 -9.68 1.67
C LEU A 30 -9.53 -9.03 2.38
N LEU A 31 -10.65 -8.87 1.68
CA LEU A 31 -11.89 -8.33 2.18
C LEU A 31 -12.97 -9.33 1.85
N VAL A 32 -13.61 -9.88 2.88
CA VAL A 32 -14.80 -10.70 2.73
C VAL A 32 -15.78 -9.99 1.78
N GLY A 33 -15.88 -10.50 0.55
CA GLY A 33 -16.82 -10.01 -0.49
C GLY A 33 -16.33 -8.93 -1.48
N GLY A 34 -15.07 -8.47 -1.43
CA GLY A 34 -14.57 -7.38 -2.30
C GLY A 34 -13.77 -7.83 -3.54
N PRO A 35 -13.62 -6.99 -4.58
CA PRO A 35 -12.71 -7.26 -5.70
C PRO A 35 -11.25 -7.31 -5.19
N GLY A 36 -10.47 -8.28 -5.66
CA GLY A 36 -9.09 -8.48 -5.17
C GLY A 36 -8.12 -7.35 -5.50
N ILE A 37 -6.90 -7.46 -4.95
CA ILE A 37 -5.79 -6.54 -5.19
C ILE A 37 -5.12 -6.84 -6.55
N CYS A 38 -4.88 -5.80 -7.36
CA CYS A 38 -4.06 -5.98 -8.55
C CYS A 38 -2.58 -5.84 -8.24
N VAL A 39 -1.84 -6.94 -8.44
CA VAL A 39 -0.43 -7.00 -8.08
C VAL A 39 0.40 -6.52 -9.28
N PRO A 40 1.26 -5.50 -9.11
CA PRO A 40 2.17 -5.10 -10.16
C PRO A 40 3.05 -6.27 -10.60
N LYS A 41 3.34 -6.42 -11.90
CA LYS A 41 4.17 -7.53 -12.43
C LYS A 41 5.56 -7.62 -11.79
N ALA A 42 6.06 -6.51 -11.26
CA ALA A 42 7.33 -6.44 -10.54
C ALA A 42 7.30 -7.17 -9.18
N LEU A 43 6.13 -7.63 -8.73
CA LEU A 43 5.93 -8.27 -7.43
C LEU A 43 5.22 -9.62 -7.58
N LYS A 44 5.60 -10.56 -6.72
CA LYS A 44 4.85 -11.79 -6.44
C LYS A 44 4.17 -11.63 -5.10
N ALA A 45 2.89 -12.00 -5.02
CA ALA A 45 2.15 -11.99 -3.77
C ALA A 45 1.93 -13.41 -3.25
N LYS A 46 1.98 -13.58 -1.93
CA LYS A 46 1.57 -14.82 -1.26
C LYS A 46 0.88 -14.49 0.06
N PRO A 47 -0.12 -15.27 0.50
CA PRO A 47 -0.69 -15.12 1.84
C PRO A 47 0.40 -15.19 2.91
N ASN A 48 0.32 -14.31 3.91
CA ASN A 48 1.16 -14.35 5.09
C ASN A 48 0.34 -14.90 6.27
N THR A 49 0.20 -16.23 6.29
CA THR A 49 -0.64 -16.93 7.29
C THR A 49 -0.11 -16.74 8.70
N ALA A 50 1.21 -16.75 8.89
CA ALA A 50 1.83 -16.57 10.21
C ALA A 50 1.47 -15.22 10.85
N LEU A 51 1.54 -14.11 10.08
CA LEU A 51 1.16 -12.81 10.58
C LEU A 51 -0.37 -12.67 10.71
N SER A 52 -1.13 -13.23 9.77
CA SER A 52 -2.60 -13.21 9.81
C SER A 52 -3.15 -13.93 11.03
N SER A 53 -2.55 -15.05 11.44
CA SER A 53 -2.97 -15.80 12.62
C SER A 53 -2.52 -15.18 13.94
N ARG A 54 -1.52 -14.29 13.93
CA ARG A 54 -0.99 -13.66 15.14
C ARG A 54 -1.95 -12.64 15.72
N TYR A 55 -2.71 -11.93 14.87
CA TYR A 55 -3.59 -10.85 15.29
C TYR A 55 -5.03 -11.14 14.87
N ALA A 56 -5.98 -11.08 15.82
CA ALA A 56 -7.38 -11.31 15.53
C ALA A 56 -7.91 -10.36 14.44
N GLY A 57 -8.77 -10.89 13.55
CA GLY A 57 -9.37 -10.10 12.47
C GLY A 57 -8.37 -9.49 11.48
N THR A 58 -7.21 -10.13 11.29
CA THR A 58 -6.12 -9.66 10.42
C THR A 58 -5.92 -10.61 9.24
N THR A 59 -5.80 -10.06 8.04
CA THR A 59 -5.43 -10.79 6.84
C THR A 59 -4.28 -10.07 6.16
N CYS A 60 -3.18 -10.78 5.94
CA CYS A 60 -1.94 -10.22 5.43
C CYS A 60 -1.44 -10.94 4.18
N VAL A 61 -0.77 -10.18 3.33
CA VAL A 61 -0.13 -10.62 2.10
C VAL A 61 1.30 -10.16 2.13
N SER A 62 2.23 -11.08 1.83
CA SER A 62 3.62 -10.75 1.61
C SER A 62 3.90 -10.60 0.13
N PHE A 63 4.67 -9.57 -0.20
CA PHE A 63 5.12 -9.27 -1.56
C PHE A 63 6.62 -9.51 -1.65
N GLY A 64 7.07 -10.20 -2.70
CA GLY A 64 8.48 -10.44 -3.00
C GLY A 64 8.81 -10.05 -4.43
N LEU A 65 10.08 -9.86 -4.75
CA LEU A 65 10.52 -9.71 -6.14
C LEU A 65 10.53 -11.09 -6.82
N PRO A 66 10.25 -11.19 -8.13
CA PRO A 66 10.18 -12.47 -8.84
C PRO A 66 11.40 -13.39 -8.67
N GLU A 67 12.59 -12.81 -8.57
CA GLU A 67 13.89 -13.50 -8.47
C GLU A 67 14.42 -13.57 -7.03
N ALA A 68 13.75 -12.91 -6.07
CA ALA A 68 14.21 -12.87 -4.68
C ALA A 68 13.46 -13.90 -3.83
N ALA A 69 14.22 -14.64 -2.99
CA ALA A 69 13.63 -15.56 -2.02
C ALA A 69 12.92 -14.84 -0.86
N GLN A 70 13.36 -13.61 -0.53
CA GLN A 70 12.85 -12.83 0.58
C GLN A 70 11.70 -11.91 0.16
N ALA A 71 10.69 -11.78 1.04
CA ALA A 71 9.67 -10.76 0.88
C ALA A 71 10.30 -9.36 1.00
N VAL A 72 9.85 -8.45 0.14
CA VAL A 72 10.25 -7.03 0.13
C VAL A 72 9.20 -6.14 0.76
N GLY A 73 8.03 -6.68 1.10
CA GLY A 73 7.03 -5.96 1.86
C GLY A 73 5.79 -6.78 2.18
N LEU A 74 4.83 -6.12 2.80
CA LEU A 74 3.55 -6.68 3.17
C LEU A 74 2.44 -5.65 3.05
N MET A 75 1.22 -6.15 2.89
CA MET A 75 -0.01 -5.39 3.05
C MET A 75 -1.00 -6.21 3.87
N CYS A 76 -1.66 -5.57 4.83
CA CYS A 76 -2.63 -6.19 5.70
C CYS A 76 -3.91 -5.35 5.76
N VAL A 77 -5.04 -6.03 5.89
CA VAL A 77 -6.22 -5.44 6.51
C VAL A 77 -6.32 -5.99 7.93
N SER A 78 -6.68 -5.16 8.89
CA SER A 78 -6.84 -5.60 10.27
C SER A 78 -7.88 -4.75 11.01
N SER A 79 -8.41 -5.31 12.09
CA SER A 79 -9.19 -4.60 13.12
C SER A 79 -8.49 -4.65 14.49
N SER A 80 -7.28 -5.21 14.56
CA SER A 80 -6.53 -5.37 15.80
C SER A 80 -5.76 -4.09 16.14
N GLN A 81 -6.08 -3.49 17.28
CA GLN A 81 -5.29 -2.36 17.81
C GLN A 81 -3.88 -2.79 18.23
N GLU A 82 -3.73 -4.05 18.69
CA GLU A 82 -2.43 -4.65 19.01
C GLU A 82 -1.52 -4.66 17.78
N PHE A 83 -2.06 -4.95 16.59
CA PHE A 83 -1.29 -4.86 15.35
C PHE A 83 -0.74 -3.44 15.13
N LEU A 84 -1.55 -2.39 15.27
CA LEU A 84 -1.06 -1.02 15.08
C LEU A 84 0.05 -0.68 16.08
N SER A 85 -0.13 -1.07 17.35
CA SER A 85 0.86 -0.88 18.41
C SER A 85 2.17 -1.60 18.09
N ASP A 86 2.12 -2.87 17.72
CA ASP A 86 3.32 -3.68 17.40
C ASP A 86 4.06 -3.16 16.16
N PHE A 87 3.33 -2.56 15.21
CA PHE A 87 3.91 -1.91 14.03
C PHE A 87 4.19 -0.41 14.24
N GLY A 88 4.08 0.09 15.48
CA GLY A 88 4.46 1.44 15.88
C GLY A 88 3.56 2.56 15.35
N VAL A 89 2.37 2.25 14.81
CA VAL A 89 1.47 3.27 14.28
C VAL A 89 0.69 3.94 15.41
N MET A 90 0.78 5.25 15.48
CA MET A 90 0.17 6.11 16.48
C MET A 90 -0.68 7.19 15.81
N THR A 91 -1.74 7.62 16.48
CA THR A 91 -2.58 8.74 16.04
C THR A 91 -2.57 9.85 17.07
N ASP A 92 -2.79 11.07 16.61
CA ASP A 92 -2.91 12.29 17.44
C ASP A 92 -4.07 12.27 18.44
N GLN A 93 -5.02 11.34 18.27
CA GLN A 93 -6.11 11.11 19.22
C GLN A 93 -5.72 10.00 20.20
N ASP A 94 -5.54 10.36 21.47
CA ASP A 94 -5.24 9.49 22.62
C ASP A 94 -6.05 8.18 22.63
N GLY A 95 -5.52 7.14 21.97
CA GLY A 95 -6.09 5.78 21.96
C GLY A 95 -7.47 5.62 21.28
N ARG A 96 -8.06 6.68 20.72
CA ARG A 96 -9.38 6.62 20.07
C ARG A 96 -9.23 6.68 18.54
N LEU A 97 -8.62 5.63 17.99
CA LEU A 97 -8.43 5.41 16.54
C LEU A 97 -9.75 5.49 15.73
N PHE A 98 -10.87 5.26 16.41
CA PHE A 98 -12.22 5.27 15.84
C PHE A 98 -13.12 6.13 16.73
N ALA A 99 -12.89 7.44 16.77
CA ALA A 99 -13.77 8.36 17.47
C ALA A 99 -15.19 8.33 16.86
N ASP A 100 -16.20 8.32 17.73
CA ASP A 100 -17.62 8.34 17.35
C ASP A 100 -17.91 9.62 16.55
N GLY A 101 -18.10 9.49 15.24
CA GLY A 101 -18.35 10.63 14.36
C GLY A 101 -17.80 10.53 12.93
N GLY A 102 -17.15 9.42 12.57
CA GLY A 102 -16.75 9.14 11.18
C GLY A 102 -15.63 10.03 10.63
N ARG A 103 -15.01 10.87 11.47
CA ARG A 103 -13.88 11.71 11.09
C ARG A 103 -12.59 11.00 11.51
N GLY A 104 -11.78 10.57 10.53
CA GLY A 104 -10.51 9.88 10.76
C GLY A 104 -9.49 10.73 11.56
N PRO A 105 -8.34 10.15 11.94
CA PRO A 105 -7.29 10.86 12.66
C PRO A 105 -6.80 12.08 11.86
N ARG A 106 -6.40 13.17 12.54
CA ARG A 106 -5.88 14.37 11.85
C ARG A 106 -4.36 14.32 11.69
N GLY A 107 -3.70 13.53 12.54
CA GLY A 107 -2.27 13.27 12.48
C GLY A 107 -2.00 11.80 12.75
N VAL A 108 -1.09 11.24 11.96
CA VAL A 108 -0.62 9.86 12.12
C VAL A 108 0.89 9.89 12.18
N SER A 109 1.47 9.05 13.02
CA SER A 109 2.91 8.88 13.14
C SER A 109 3.24 7.41 13.23
N VAL A 110 4.48 7.07 12.88
CA VAL A 110 5.01 5.72 13.01
C VAL A 110 6.31 5.77 13.80
N ALA A 111 6.37 4.96 14.86
CA ALA A 111 7.55 4.78 15.67
C ALA A 111 8.36 3.58 15.20
N THR A 112 9.67 3.72 15.23
CA THR A 112 10.63 2.62 15.08
C THR A 112 11.38 2.43 16.39
N GLY A 113 12.29 1.44 16.44
CA GLY A 113 13.17 1.29 17.59
C GLY A 113 14.11 2.48 17.84
N MET A 114 14.20 3.45 16.92
CA MET A 114 15.12 4.59 17.01
C MET A 114 14.45 5.96 16.95
N SER A 115 13.36 6.10 16.22
CA SER A 115 12.83 7.41 15.83
C SER A 115 11.30 7.38 15.72
N LEU A 116 10.70 8.58 15.77
CA LEU A 116 9.29 8.81 15.47
C LEU A 116 9.20 9.61 14.17
N TYR A 117 8.36 9.15 13.24
CA TYR A 117 8.16 9.79 11.94
C TYR A 117 6.70 10.23 11.82
N SER A 118 6.47 11.50 11.51
CA SER A 118 5.16 11.98 11.09
C SER A 118 4.81 11.42 9.72
N MET A 119 3.58 10.95 9.54
CA MET A 119 3.08 10.47 8.26
C MET A 119 2.30 11.58 7.54
N GLU A 120 2.47 11.66 6.23
CA GLU A 120 1.82 12.65 5.38
C GLU A 120 0.70 12.02 4.56
N VAL A 121 -0.30 12.82 4.17
CA VAL A 121 -1.37 12.33 3.30
C VAL A 121 -0.82 12.05 1.90
N MET A 122 -1.08 10.85 1.39
CA MET A 122 -0.72 10.46 0.02
C MET A 122 -1.78 10.94 -0.98
N GLU A 123 -1.77 12.24 -1.27
CA GLU A 123 -2.76 12.93 -2.13
C GLU A 123 -2.80 12.37 -3.58
N ASP A 124 -1.71 11.77 -4.05
CA ASP A 124 -1.57 11.22 -5.39
C ASP A 124 -2.38 9.93 -5.63
N LEU A 125 -2.88 9.32 -4.55
CA LEU A 125 -3.68 8.10 -4.61
C LEU A 125 -5.11 8.35 -5.10
N LYS A 126 -5.69 9.52 -4.81
CA LYS A 126 -7.09 9.88 -5.17
C LYS A 126 -8.11 8.80 -4.80
N LEU A 127 -7.96 8.21 -3.62
CA LEU A 127 -8.85 7.18 -3.09
C LEU A 127 -9.98 7.81 -2.26
N ALA A 128 -11.08 7.06 -2.07
CA ALA A 128 -12.20 7.51 -1.24
C ALA A 128 -11.86 7.58 0.26
N HIS A 129 -10.74 6.97 0.67
CA HIS A 129 -10.22 6.97 2.02
C HIS A 129 -8.85 7.66 2.05
N THR A 130 -8.57 8.35 3.14
CA THR A 130 -7.26 8.97 3.37
C THR A 130 -6.23 7.89 3.66
N VAL A 131 -5.09 7.97 2.98
CA VAL A 131 -3.91 7.14 3.23
C VAL A 131 -2.81 8.05 3.74
N PHE A 132 -2.22 7.67 4.88
CA PHE A 132 -1.07 8.33 5.45
C PHE A 132 0.16 7.49 5.13
N GLY A 133 1.25 8.11 4.69
CA GLY A 133 2.49 7.45 4.28
C GLY A 133 3.73 8.13 4.87
N ALA A 134 4.78 7.36 5.11
CA ALA A 134 6.11 7.88 5.47
C ALA A 134 7.20 6.96 4.93
N VAL A 135 8.35 7.56 4.59
CA VAL A 135 9.60 6.82 4.43
C VAL A 135 10.34 6.86 5.76
N ILE A 136 10.64 5.68 6.30
CA ILE A 136 11.24 5.50 7.61
C ILE A 136 12.51 4.67 7.50
N ASP A 137 13.37 4.78 8.50
CA ASP A 137 14.46 3.81 8.65
C ASP A 137 13.90 2.50 9.17
N CYS A 138 14.40 1.37 8.65
CA CYS A 138 13.97 0.03 9.04
C CYS A 138 15.14 -0.96 9.09
N ASN A 139 14.90 -2.11 9.71
CA ASN A 139 15.84 -3.21 9.76
C ASN A 139 15.31 -4.42 8.98
N GLU A 140 16.12 -4.97 8.07
CA GLU A 140 15.78 -6.23 7.38
C GLU A 140 16.28 -7.48 8.11
N ALA A 141 17.25 -7.32 9.01
CA ALA A 141 18.10 -8.42 9.45
C ALA A 141 17.54 -9.27 10.61
N GLY A 142 16.36 -8.97 11.17
CA GLY A 142 15.75 -9.79 12.23
C GLY A 142 16.64 -10.06 13.46
N VAL A 143 17.70 -9.25 13.65
CA VAL A 143 18.67 -9.40 14.73
C VAL A 143 18.16 -8.77 16.02
N ALA A 144 18.61 -9.29 17.16
CA ALA A 144 18.16 -8.89 18.51
C ALA A 144 18.32 -7.38 18.83
N VAL A 145 19.17 -6.67 18.08
CA VAL A 145 19.36 -5.22 18.21
C VAL A 145 18.88 -4.52 16.95
N TYR A 146 17.93 -3.60 17.08
CA TYR A 146 17.45 -2.80 15.98
C TYR A 146 18.59 -1.97 15.37
N ARG A 147 18.76 -2.06 14.04
CA ARG A 147 19.69 -1.24 13.26
C ARG A 147 18.99 -0.74 12.01
N ALA A 148 18.92 0.58 11.87
CA ALA A 148 18.49 1.27 10.66
C ALA A 148 19.45 0.94 9.50
N THR A 149 19.22 -0.17 8.82
CA THR A 149 20.06 -0.70 7.74
C THR A 149 19.41 -0.54 6.38
N SER A 150 18.17 -0.05 6.35
CA SER A 150 17.34 0.06 5.15
C SER A 150 16.38 1.22 5.30
N SER A 151 15.84 1.70 4.18
CA SER A 151 14.68 2.58 4.18
C SER A 151 13.45 1.81 3.75
N CYS A 152 12.35 2.01 4.47
CA CYS A 152 11.06 1.40 4.20
C CYS A 152 10.00 2.48 3.97
N HIS A 153 9.03 2.19 3.13
CA HIS A 153 7.79 2.95 3.05
C HIS A 153 6.72 2.24 3.89
N VAL A 154 6.15 2.97 4.84
CA VAL A 154 5.00 2.53 5.63
C VAL A 154 3.80 3.39 5.25
N ALA A 155 2.64 2.76 5.10
CA ALA A 155 1.40 3.48 4.90
C ALA A 155 0.23 2.83 5.64
N VAL A 156 -0.73 3.65 6.07
CA VAL A 156 -1.93 3.22 6.78
C VAL A 156 -3.15 4.01 6.31
N SER A 157 -4.29 3.33 6.22
CA SER A 157 -5.59 3.95 6.00
C SER A 157 -6.61 3.41 6.99
N PHE A 158 -7.33 4.31 7.64
CA PHE A 158 -8.38 3.96 8.60
C PHE A 158 -9.71 3.85 7.88
N LEU A 159 -10.35 2.69 8.01
CA LEU A 159 -11.57 2.33 7.30
C LEU A 159 -12.79 2.38 8.24
N PRO A 160 -14.01 2.41 7.69
CA PRO A 160 -15.22 2.16 8.46
C PRO A 160 -15.17 0.81 9.20
N ASN A 161 -16.03 0.66 10.20
CA ASN A 161 -16.17 -0.56 11.01
C ASN A 161 -14.92 -0.94 11.80
N ARG A 162 -14.15 0.06 12.26
CA ARG A 162 -12.96 -0.15 13.09
C ARG A 162 -11.88 -1.02 12.45
N ARG A 163 -11.77 -0.95 11.11
CA ARG A 163 -10.74 -1.63 10.32
C ARG A 163 -9.70 -0.64 9.84
N PHE A 164 -8.55 -1.13 9.41
CA PHE A 164 -7.53 -0.35 8.74
C PHE A 164 -6.78 -1.21 7.71
N LEU A 165 -6.26 -0.54 6.69
CA LEU A 165 -5.23 -1.09 5.80
C LEU A 165 -3.87 -0.62 6.28
N TYR A 166 -2.90 -1.51 6.25
CA TYR A 166 -1.52 -1.23 6.58
C TYR A 166 -0.61 -1.80 5.50
N SER A 167 0.47 -1.12 5.17
CA SER A 167 1.53 -1.66 4.33
C SER A 167 2.91 -1.24 4.83
N SER A 168 3.90 -2.11 4.61
CA SER A 168 5.31 -1.82 4.87
C SER A 168 6.15 -2.48 3.78
N PHE A 169 6.98 -1.70 3.09
CA PHE A 169 7.81 -2.14 1.99
C PHE A 169 9.23 -1.62 2.13
N VAL A 170 10.22 -2.50 2.00
CA VAL A 170 11.63 -2.11 1.92
C VAL A 170 11.87 -1.47 0.55
N LEU A 171 12.36 -0.23 0.56
CA LEU A 171 12.74 0.49 -0.65
C LEU A 171 14.18 0.20 -1.03
N GLN A 172 15.08 0.23 -0.05
CA GLN A 172 16.51 0.07 -0.27
C GLN A 172 17.20 -0.51 0.96
N ASN A 173 18.13 -1.43 0.72
CA ASN A 173 19.10 -1.88 1.71
C ASN A 173 20.37 -1.02 1.59
N HIS A 174 20.71 -0.29 2.65
CA HIS A 174 21.87 0.59 2.66
C HIS A 174 23.18 -0.12 2.99
N VAL A 175 23.12 -1.36 3.46
CA VAL A 175 24.30 -2.20 3.72
C VAL A 175 24.79 -2.86 2.44
N SER A 176 23.89 -3.45 1.65
CA SER A 176 24.24 -4.06 0.36
C SER A 176 24.15 -3.11 -0.83
N GLY A 177 23.53 -1.93 -0.64
CA GLY A 177 23.24 -0.97 -1.72
C GLY A 177 22.09 -1.39 -2.65
N GLN A 178 21.42 -2.52 -2.37
CA GLN A 178 20.41 -3.08 -3.24
C GLN A 178 19.05 -2.36 -3.10
N GLY A 179 18.53 -1.85 -4.22
CA GLY A 179 17.13 -1.40 -4.32
C GLY A 179 16.16 -2.58 -4.31
N LYS A 180 15.01 -2.41 -3.66
CA LYS A 180 13.98 -3.46 -3.50
C LYS A 180 12.65 -3.03 -4.13
N ALA A 181 11.63 -2.70 -3.33
CA ALA A 181 10.37 -2.22 -3.86
C ALA A 181 10.52 -0.78 -4.40
N ARG A 182 9.83 -0.46 -5.50
CA ARG A 182 9.79 0.90 -6.04
C ARG A 182 8.52 1.59 -5.58
N MET A 183 8.62 2.89 -5.27
CA MET A 183 7.47 3.69 -4.83
C MET A 183 6.30 3.62 -5.82
N HIS A 184 6.59 3.64 -7.11
CA HIS A 184 5.57 3.55 -8.16
C HIS A 184 4.75 2.25 -8.08
N ASP A 185 5.40 1.11 -7.75
CA ASP A 185 4.72 -0.18 -7.63
C ASP A 185 3.85 -0.21 -6.35
N ILE A 186 4.33 0.39 -5.26
CA ILE A 186 3.59 0.53 -4.00
C ILE A 186 2.35 1.40 -4.18
N VAL A 187 2.48 2.55 -4.85
CA VAL A 187 1.36 3.44 -5.19
C VAL A 187 0.36 2.72 -6.09
N GLY A 188 0.85 1.97 -7.09
CA GLY A 188 -0.01 1.14 -7.95
C GLY A 188 -0.79 0.09 -7.16
N LEU A 189 -0.15 -0.54 -6.17
CA LEU A 189 -0.78 -1.50 -5.27
C LEU A 189 -1.91 -0.85 -4.46
N TRP A 190 -1.66 0.28 -3.80
CA TRP A 190 -2.67 1.02 -3.04
C TRP A 190 -3.86 1.44 -3.89
N LYS A 191 -3.62 1.92 -5.13
CA LYS A 191 -4.68 2.26 -6.09
C LYS A 191 -5.53 1.05 -6.52
N SER A 192 -4.98 -0.14 -6.44
CA SER A 192 -5.68 -1.36 -6.83
C SER A 192 -6.57 -1.95 -5.73
N VAL A 193 -6.38 -1.54 -4.47
CA VAL A 193 -7.14 -2.08 -3.35
C VAL A 193 -8.59 -1.63 -3.47
N ARG A 194 -9.51 -2.58 -3.58
CA ARG A 194 -10.95 -2.32 -3.59
C ARG A 194 -11.53 -2.69 -2.25
N ILE A 195 -11.99 -1.70 -1.51
CA ILE A 195 -12.60 -1.89 -0.20
C ILE A 195 -14.10 -2.09 -0.39
N SER A 196 -14.61 -3.27 -0.03
CA SER A 196 -16.06 -3.47 0.07
C SER A 196 -16.56 -2.80 1.36
N GLU A 197 -17.52 -1.88 1.19
CA GLU A 197 -18.22 -1.20 2.28
C GLU A 197 -19.10 -2.17 3.08
#